data_AF-A0A7J2KD79-F1
#
_entry.id   AF-A0A7J2KD79-F1
#
_cell.length_a   1.000
_cell.length_b   1.000
_cell.length_c   1.000
_cell.angle_alpha   90.00
_cell.angle_beta   90.00
_cell.angle_gamma   90.00
#
_symmetry.space_group_name_H-M   'P 1'
#
loop_
_entity.id
_entity.type
_entity.pdbx_description
1 polymer ?
#
loop_
_entity_poly.entity_id
_entity_poly.type
_entity_poly.pdbx_seq_one_letter_code
_entity_poly.pdbx_strand_id
1 'polypeptide(L)'
;MGNQYNFNLVVERFAFLLNVPKCKDREYKRQPIPEDLRKKIFEKYGNRCFLCGRETKNLILHHIIPDGESSEKNIVPLCYSCHYFIHRFLYRLYGYRRVPPFGVFR
;
A
#
# COMPACT_ATOMS: atom_id res chain seq x y z
N MET A 1 1.58 26.56 -3.17
CA MET A 1 1.98 25.71 -2.02
C MET A 1 2.55 24.41 -2.56
N GLY A 2 3.86 24.22 -2.38
CA GLY A 2 4.67 23.27 -3.15
C GLY A 2 4.34 21.81 -2.85
N ASN A 3 4.19 21.02 -3.91
CA ASN A 3 4.07 19.58 -3.88
C ASN A 3 5.44 18.97 -3.56
N GLN A 4 5.87 19.00 -2.29
CA GLN A 4 7.15 18.43 -1.88
C GLN A 4 7.03 16.91 -1.80
N TYR A 5 7.33 16.25 -2.92
CA TYR A 5 7.65 14.83 -2.92
C TYR A 5 9.00 14.65 -2.24
N ASN A 6 9.06 13.81 -1.21
CA ASN A 6 10.35 13.42 -0.64
C ASN A 6 10.90 12.23 -1.43
N PHE A 7 11.73 12.50 -2.44
CA PHE A 7 12.30 11.46 -3.30
C PHE A 7 13.18 10.48 -2.52
N ASN A 8 13.97 10.95 -1.55
CA ASN A 8 14.80 10.10 -0.70
C ASN A 8 13.95 9.11 0.09
N LEU A 9 12.82 9.58 0.64
CA LEU A 9 11.86 8.74 1.34
C LEU A 9 11.25 7.66 0.43
N VAL A 10 10.99 8.00 -0.84
CA VAL A 10 10.49 7.03 -1.83
C VAL A 10 11.53 5.93 -2.03
N VAL A 11 12.80 6.28 -2.23
CA VAL A 11 13.88 5.30 -2.47
C VAL A 11 14.09 4.39 -1.25
N GLU A 12 14.16 4.95 -0.04
CA GLU A 12 14.32 4.18 1.20
C GLU A 12 13.16 3.21 1.43
N ARG A 13 11.93 3.67 1.22
CA ARG A 13 10.72 2.86 1.42
C ARG A 13 10.43 1.93 0.25
N PHE A 14 11.11 2.11 -0.89
CA PHE A 14 10.97 1.26 -2.06
C PHE A 14 11.46 -0.16 -1.81
N ALA A 15 12.54 -0.31 -1.03
CA ALA A 15 13.11 -1.61 -0.69
C ALA A 15 12.10 -2.54 0.00
N PHE A 16 11.18 -1.98 0.78
CA PHE A 16 10.07 -2.71 1.42
C PHE A 16 9.05 -3.26 0.41
N LEU A 17 8.88 -2.60 -0.74
CA LEU A 17 7.93 -2.99 -1.78
C LEU A 17 8.52 -3.98 -2.80
N LEU A 18 9.85 -4.02 -2.91
CA LEU A 18 10.57 -4.90 -3.84
C LEU A 18 10.83 -6.30 -3.28
N ASN A 19 10.98 -6.43 -1.95
CA ASN A 19 11.22 -7.71 -1.29
C ASN A 19 9.93 -8.38 -0.80
N VAL A 20 8.84 -8.22 -1.54
CA VAL A 20 7.56 -8.83 -1.19
C VAL A 20 7.58 -10.28 -1.69
N PRO A 21 7.44 -11.29 -0.83
CA PRO A 21 7.34 -12.67 -1.29
C PRO A 21 6.13 -12.81 -2.22
N LYS A 22 6.29 -13.55 -3.33
CA LYS A 22 5.15 -13.94 -4.16
C LYS A 22 4.27 -14.87 -3.32
N CYS A 23 3.08 -14.40 -2.92
CA CYS A 23 2.13 -15.26 -2.21
C CYS A 23 1.84 -16.48 -3.09
N LYS A 24 2.04 -17.68 -2.52
CA LYS A 24 2.05 -18.93 -3.27
C LYS A 24 0.67 -19.60 -3.39
N ASP A 25 -0.33 -19.20 -2.63
CA ASP A 25 -1.53 -20.04 -2.50
C ASP A 25 -2.81 -19.28 -2.85
N ARG A 26 -3.55 -19.79 -3.84
CA ARG A 26 -4.79 -19.20 -4.38
C ARG A 26 -5.98 -19.24 -3.41
N GLU A 27 -5.81 -19.83 -2.22
CA GLU A 27 -6.88 -20.07 -1.26
C GLU A 27 -6.96 -19.03 -0.12
N TYR A 28 -5.96 -18.16 0.05
CA TYR A 28 -6.01 -17.15 1.10
C TYR A 28 -6.98 -16.02 0.74
N LYS A 29 -8.08 -15.91 1.48
CA LYS A 29 -9.03 -14.80 1.36
C LYS A 29 -8.44 -13.58 2.06
N ARG A 30 -8.23 -12.50 1.30
CA ARG A 30 -7.82 -11.20 1.84
C ARG A 30 -8.69 -10.83 3.05
N GLN A 31 -8.05 -10.61 4.19
CA GLN A 31 -8.75 -10.17 5.39
C GLN A 31 -9.18 -8.70 5.24
N PRO A 32 -10.39 -8.34 5.69
CA PRO A 32 -10.77 -6.95 5.81
C PRO A 32 -9.89 -6.28 6.87
N ILE A 33 -9.56 -5.01 6.66
CA ILE A 33 -8.80 -4.24 7.64
C ILE A 33 -9.76 -3.80 8.74
N PRO A 34 -9.55 -4.19 10.01
CA PRO A 34 -10.40 -3.75 11.12
C PRO A 34 -10.38 -2.23 11.28
N GLU A 35 -11.50 -1.64 11.70
CA GLU A 35 -11.63 -0.18 11.83
C GLU A 35 -10.67 0.39 12.89
N ASP A 36 -10.43 -0.33 13.98
CA ASP A 36 -9.47 0.08 15.01
C ASP A 36 -8.03 0.10 14.47
N LEU A 37 -7.69 -0.88 13.63
CA LEU A 37 -6.39 -0.91 12.96
C LEU A 37 -6.27 0.26 11.98
N ARG A 38 -7.35 0.60 11.27
CA ARG A 38 -7.39 1.74 10.36
C ARG A 38 -7.11 3.06 11.07
N LYS A 39 -7.74 3.31 12.22
CA LYS A 39 -7.49 4.50 13.05
C LYS A 39 -6.04 4.57 13.53
N LYS A 40 -5.52 3.48 14.11
CA LYS A 40 -4.13 3.39 14.56
C LYS A 40 -3.12 3.70 13.47
N ILE A 41 -3.36 3.19 12.26
CA ILE A 41 -2.49 3.47 11.11
C ILE A 41 -2.55 4.95 10.73
N PHE A 42 -3.73 5.58 10.68
CA PHE A 42 -3.81 7.00 10.35
C PHE A 42 -3.17 7.90 11.41
N GLU A 43 -3.33 7.57 12.69
CA GLU A 43 -2.66 8.26 13.80
C GLU A 43 -1.13 8.12 13.69
N LYS A 44 -0.64 6.89 13.51
CA LYS A 44 0.80 6.59 13.38
C LYS A 44 1.48 7.33 12.23
N TYR A 45 0.80 7.46 11.09
CA TYR A 45 1.37 8.10 9.90
C TYR A 45 0.93 9.57 9.71
N GLY A 46 0.14 10.13 10.64
CA GLY A 46 -0.28 11.53 10.62
C GLY A 46 -0.98 11.95 9.32
N ASN A 47 -1.85 11.09 8.77
CA ASN A 47 -2.51 11.31 7.46
C ASN A 47 -1.56 11.59 6.28
N ARG A 48 -0.35 11.03 6.33
CA ARG A 48 0.63 11.11 5.25
C ARG A 48 0.82 9.78 4.53
N CYS A 49 1.08 9.87 3.24
CA CYS A 49 1.45 8.74 2.41
C CYS A 49 2.76 8.14 2.92
N PHE A 50 2.76 6.83 3.18
CA PHE A 50 3.97 6.10 3.50
C PHE A 50 5.00 6.23 2.39
N LEU A 51 4.64 6.09 1.12
CA LEU A 51 5.66 6.08 0.07
C LEU A 51 6.28 7.46 -0.18
N CYS A 52 5.47 8.51 -0.39
CA CYS A 52 5.97 9.82 -0.81
C CYS A 52 5.94 10.91 0.27
N GLY A 53 5.39 10.63 1.45
CA GLY A 53 5.27 11.59 2.55
C GLY A 53 4.16 12.64 2.38
N ARG A 54 3.47 12.69 1.24
CA ARG A 54 2.41 13.68 0.99
C ARG A 54 1.25 13.52 1.97
N GLU A 55 0.86 14.63 2.58
CA GLU A 55 -0.37 14.74 3.35
C GLU A 55 -1.59 14.84 2.42
N THR A 56 -2.59 13.99 2.64
CA THR A 56 -3.83 14.00 1.85
C THR A 56 -4.98 13.39 2.63
N LYS A 57 -6.20 13.89 2.39
CA LYS A 57 -7.43 13.34 2.97
C LYS A 57 -7.83 12.00 2.36
N ASN A 58 -7.33 11.69 1.17
CA ASN A 58 -7.70 10.49 0.40
C ASN A 58 -6.57 9.46 0.44
N LEU A 59 -6.30 8.93 1.64
CA LEU A 59 -5.37 7.83 1.83
C LEU A 59 -6.07 6.48 1.69
N ILE A 60 -5.37 5.57 1.02
CA ILE A 60 -5.77 4.22 0.75
C ILE A 60 -4.88 3.29 1.57
N LEU A 61 -5.49 2.43 2.39
CA LEU A 61 -4.74 1.41 3.11
C LEU A 61 -4.36 0.25 2.18
N HIS A 62 -3.06 -0.01 2.09
CA HIS A 62 -2.45 -0.98 1.20
C HIS A 62 -1.72 -2.05 2.00
N HIS A 63 -1.88 -3.32 1.61
CA HIS A 63 -1.11 -4.42 2.18
C HIS A 63 0.25 -4.49 1.48
N ILE A 64 1.36 -4.44 2.24
CA ILE A 64 2.71 -4.59 1.70
C ILE A 64 2.88 -5.99 1.11
N ILE A 65 2.47 -7.01 1.87
CA ILE A 65 2.38 -8.41 1.46
C ILE A 65 0.94 -8.69 1.04
N PRO A 66 0.68 -8.86 -0.26
CA PRO A 66 -0.62 -9.28 -0.76
C PRO A 66 -1.04 -10.58 -0.09
N ASP A 67 -2.31 -10.68 0.29
CA ASP A 67 -2.88 -11.87 0.95
C ASP A 67 -2.15 -12.26 2.25
N GLY A 68 -1.45 -11.31 2.89
CA GLY A 68 -0.94 -11.45 4.25
C GLY A 68 -1.94 -11.01 5.31
N GLU A 69 -1.56 -11.18 6.57
CA GLU A 69 -2.35 -10.73 7.73
C GLU A 69 -2.58 -9.21 7.71
N SER A 70 -3.78 -8.77 8.13
CA SER A 70 -4.06 -7.37 8.40
C SER A 70 -3.46 -6.97 9.75
N SER A 71 -2.17 -6.61 9.75
CA SER A 71 -1.43 -6.15 10.94
C SER A 71 -0.80 -4.77 10.72
N GLU A 72 -0.43 -4.11 11.82
CA GLU A 72 0.22 -2.78 11.77
C GLU A 72 1.54 -2.76 11.00
N LYS A 73 2.17 -3.92 10.82
CA LYS A 73 3.43 -4.09 10.09
C LYS A 73 3.21 -4.33 8.60
N ASN A 74 2.04 -4.84 8.22
CA ASN A 74 1.72 -5.21 6.84
C ASN A 74 0.82 -4.17 6.14
N ILE A 75 0.31 -3.18 6.86
CA ILE A 75 -0.57 -2.15 6.29
C ILE A 75 0.12 -0.80 6.31
N VAL A 76 0.07 -0.11 5.15
CA VAL A 76 0.56 1.25 5.00
C VAL A 76 -0.48 2.15 4.33
N PRO A 77 -0.59 3.42 4.73
CA PRO A 77 -1.44 4.38 4.04
C PRO A 77 -0.71 4.93 2.80
N LEU A 78 -1.37 4.93 1.65
CA LEU A 78 -0.82 5.46 0.40
C LEU A 78 -1.76 6.49 -0.20
N CYS A 79 -1.21 7.54 -0.81
CA CYS A 79 -2.00 8.40 -1.68
C CYS A 79 -2.37 7.66 -2.97
N TYR A 80 -3.43 8.12 -3.64
CA TYR A 80 -3.91 7.53 -4.90
C TYR A 80 -2.79 7.30 -5.92
N SER A 81 -1.91 8.28 -6.13
CA SER A 81 -0.81 8.19 -7.11
C SER A 81 0.19 7.09 -6.77
N CYS A 82 0.62 6.99 -5.50
CA CYS A 82 1.53 5.94 -5.04
C CYS A 82 0.88 4.57 -5.06
N HIS A 83 -0.38 4.48 -4.64
CA HIS A 83 -1.15 3.26 -4.70
C HIS A 83 -1.27 2.75 -6.15
N TYR A 84 -1.64 3.62 -7.07
CA TYR A 84 -1.72 3.30 -8.50
C TYR A 84 -0.37 2.85 -9.06
N PHE A 85 0.71 3.55 -8.72
CA PHE A 85 2.06 3.21 -9.18
C PHE A 85 2.47 1.79 -8.79
N ILE A 86 2.22 1.39 -7.53
CA ILE A 86 2.55 0.05 -7.04
C ILE A 86 1.79 -1.03 -7.83
N HIS A 87 0.48 -0.88 -8.01
CA HIS A 87 -0.32 -1.88 -8.72
C HIS A 87 -0.07 -1.91 -10.22
N ARG A 88 0.06 -0.74 -10.87
CA ARG A 88 0.14 -0.62 -12.33
C ARG A 88 1.54 -0.95 -12.86
N PHE A 89 2.57 -0.49 -12.17
CA PHE A 89 3.96 -0.58 -12.65
C PHE A 89 4.70 -1.69 -11.93
N LEU A 90 4.89 -1.58 -10.62
CA LEU A 90 5.66 -2.55 -9.84
C LEU A 90 5.11 -3.97 -9.97
N TYR A 91 3.91 -4.23 -9.47
CA TYR A 91 3.39 -5.59 -9.44
C TYR A 91 3.22 -6.21 -10.84
N ARG A 92 2.92 -5.39 -11.85
CA ARG A 92 2.90 -5.84 -13.25
C ARG A 92 4.29 -6.23 -13.76
N LEU A 93 5.32 -5.42 -13.51
CA LEU A 93 6.71 -5.69 -13.92
C LEU A 93 7.27 -6.96 -13.24
N TYR A 94 6.93 -7.19 -11.97
CA TYR A 94 7.39 -8.36 -11.21
C TYR A 94 6.55 -9.63 -11.44
N GLY A 95 5.54 -9.56 -12.31
CA GLY A 95 4.75 -10.71 -12.76
C GLY A 95 3.64 -11.16 -11.79
N TYR A 96 3.16 -10.28 -10.91
CA TYR A 96 1.97 -10.54 -10.10
C TYR A 96 0.73 -10.50 -11.00
N ARG A 97 0.07 -11.66 -11.20
CA ARG A 97 -0.98 -11.84 -12.24
C ARG A 97 -2.37 -11.33 -11.86
N ARG A 98 -2.63 -11.01 -10.59
CA ARG A 98 -3.94 -10.51 -10.13
C ARG A 98 -3.78 -9.53 -8.98
N VAL A 99 -3.81 -8.24 -9.28
CA VAL A 99 -4.19 -7.26 -8.27
C VAL A 99 -5.02 -6.19 -8.96
N PRO A 100 -6.36 -6.34 -9.04
CA PRO A 100 -7.19 -5.32 -9.65
C PRO A 100 -6.97 -3.99 -8.91
N PRO A 101 -6.80 -2.87 -9.63
CA PRO A 101 -6.60 -1.57 -9.03
C PRO A 101 -7.94 -1.10 -8.47
N PHE A 102 -8.28 -1.55 -7.25
CA PHE A 102 -9.49 -1.16 -6.52
C PHE A 102 -10.86 -1.51 -7.17
N GLY A 103 -11.77 -2.05 -6.35
CA GLY A 103 -13.16 -1.60 -6.36
C GLY A 103 -14.08 -1.91 -7.55
N VAL A 104 -13.88 -2.99 -8.31
CA VAL A 104 -14.92 -3.47 -9.24
C VAL A 104 -15.38 -4.85 -8.80
N PHE A 105 -16.34 -4.85 -7.87
CA PHE A 105 -17.26 -5.98 -7.73
C PHE A 105 -18.15 -5.99 -8.97
N ARG A 106 -18.20 -7.12 -9.66
CA ARG A 106 -19.35 -7.52 -10.47
C ARG A 106 -19.73 -8.91 -10.03
#